data_AF-A0A2E7HFA1-F1
#
_entry.id   AF-A0A2E7HFA1-F1
#
_cell.length_a   1.000
_cell.length_b   1.000
_cell.length_c   1.000
_cell.angle_alpha   90.00
_cell.angle_beta   90.00
_cell.angle_gamma   90.00
#
_symmetry.space_group_name_H-M   'P 1'
#
loop_
_entity.id
_entity.type
_entity.pdbx_description
1 polymer ?
#
loop_
_entity_poly.entity_id
_entity_poly.type
_entity_poly.pdbx_seq_one_letter_code
_entity_poly.pdbx_strand_id
1 'polypeptide(L)'
;MFWVEFFGVLEGDEINLKLSFPADLDKTTNVVTLKRDRATQFLFAGRRSSDPGWPTGHYSRVAQLLRPSGSEMIVVDTITATIELP
;
A
#
# COMPACT_ATOMS: atom_id res chain seq x y z
N MET A 1 3.98 -4.11 10.00
CA MET A 1 3.94 -2.70 9.52
C MET A 1 4.53 -2.66 8.13
N PHE A 2 3.82 -2.07 7.16
CA PHE A 2 4.32 -1.86 5.81
C PHE A 2 4.44 -0.37 5.56
N TRP A 3 5.56 0.05 5.01
CA TRP A 3 5.77 1.41 4.57
C TRP A 3 6.20 1.40 3.11
N VAL A 4 5.85 2.47 2.41
CA VAL A 4 6.21 2.68 1.01
C VAL A 4 6.59 4.14 0.81
N GLU A 5 7.43 4.35 -0.19
CA GLU A 5 7.80 5.67 -0.66
C GLU A 5 7.69 5.68 -2.18
N PHE A 6 6.97 6.67 -2.71
CA PHE A 6 6.89 6.96 -4.13
C PHE A 6 7.56 8.31 -4.42
N PHE A 7 8.20 8.41 -5.58
CA PHE A 7 8.92 9.61 -6.03
C PHE A 7 8.20 10.26 -7.21
N GLY A 8 8.26 11.59 -7.30
CA GLY A 8 7.71 12.35 -8.44
C GLY A 8 6.19 12.21 -8.58
N VAL A 9 5.47 12.23 -7.47
CA VAL A 9 4.00 12.11 -7.46
C VAL A 9 3.35 13.44 -7.81
N LEU A 10 2.23 13.38 -8.51
CA LEU A 10 1.50 14.55 -9.02
C LEU A 10 0.16 14.73 -8.34
N GLU A 11 -0.39 15.93 -8.41
CA GLU A 11 -1.79 16.19 -8.10
C GLU A 11 -2.71 15.28 -8.93
N GLY A 12 -3.70 14.69 -8.27
CA GLY A 12 -4.65 13.76 -8.88
C GLY A 12 -4.17 12.30 -8.91
N ASP A 13 -2.90 12.02 -8.65
CA ASP A 13 -2.43 10.65 -8.47
C ASP A 13 -3.17 9.97 -7.29
N GLU A 14 -3.39 8.66 -7.41
CA GLU A 14 -3.91 7.82 -6.34
C GLU A 14 -2.88 6.80 -5.90
N ILE A 15 -2.74 6.61 -4.59
CA ILE A 15 -1.94 5.52 -4.04
C ILE A 15 -2.88 4.47 -3.45
N ASN A 16 -2.88 3.28 -4.05
CA ASN A 16 -3.67 2.14 -3.62
C ASN A 16 -2.79 1.14 -2.86
N LEU A 17 -3.00 1.06 -1.55
CA LEU A 17 -2.32 0.14 -0.63
C LEU A 17 -3.23 -1.03 -0.30
N LYS A 18 -2.81 -2.25 -0.67
CA LYS A 18 -3.51 -3.50 -0.35
C LYS A 18 -2.61 -4.38 0.52
N LEU A 19 -3.15 -4.78 1.66
CA LEU A 19 -2.51 -5.69 2.62
C LEU A 19 -3.38 -6.93 2.77
N SER A 20 -2.78 -8.10 2.56
CA SER A 20 -3.36 -9.39 2.90
C SER A 20 -2.59 -10.00 4.06
N PHE A 21 -3.34 -10.49 5.03
CA PHE A 21 -2.84 -11.16 6.22
C PHE A 21 -3.15 -12.67 6.09
N PRO A 22 -2.58 -13.52 6.96
CA PRO A 22 -2.87 -14.95 6.98
C PRO A 22 -4.37 -15.24 7.07
N ALA A 23 -4.77 -16.43 6.60
CA ALA A 23 -6.17 -16.87 6.59
C ALA A 23 -6.82 -16.59 7.95
N ASP A 24 -8.03 -16.01 7.91
CA ASP A 24 -8.83 -15.52 9.06
C ASP A 24 -8.59 -14.07 9.50
N LEU A 25 -7.68 -13.33 8.84
CA LEU A 25 -7.51 -11.89 9.07
C LEU A 25 -8.00 -11.01 7.90
N ASP A 26 -8.54 -9.84 8.26
CA ASP A 26 -9.11 -8.87 7.31
C ASP A 26 -8.07 -8.33 6.33
N LYS A 27 -8.46 -8.23 5.06
CA LYS A 27 -7.71 -7.45 4.08
C LYS A 27 -7.89 -5.97 4.35
N THR A 28 -6.81 -5.20 4.29
CA THR A 28 -6.88 -3.74 4.37
C THR A 28 -6.60 -3.15 3.00
N THR A 29 -7.52 -2.31 2.52
CA THR A 29 -7.30 -1.45 1.36
C THR A 29 -7.34 0.01 1.81
N ASN A 30 -6.31 0.77 1.47
CA ASN A 30 -6.26 2.21 1.70
C ASN A 30 -5.99 2.92 0.38
N VAL A 31 -6.82 3.89 0.04
CA VAL A 31 -6.70 4.71 -1.16
C VAL A 31 -6.41 6.14 -0.72
N VAL A 32 -5.30 6.69 -1.20
CA VAL A 32 -4.89 8.06 -0.90
C VAL A 32 -4.82 8.85 -2.20
N THR A 33 -5.75 9.78 -2.38
CA THR A 33 -5.69 10.75 -3.48
C THR A 33 -4.77 11.91 -3.12
N LEU A 34 -3.82 12.22 -3.99
CA LEU A 34 -2.86 13.30 -3.80
C LEU A 34 -3.43 14.63 -4.28
N LYS A 35 -3.42 15.61 -3.38
CA LYS A 35 -4.01 16.94 -3.60
C LYS A 35 -3.02 18.01 -4.08
N ARG A 36 -1.77 17.62 -4.35
CA ARG A 36 -0.69 18.48 -4.83
C ARG A 36 0.51 17.63 -5.23
N ASP A 37 1.33 18.18 -6.12
CA ASP A 37 2.63 17.63 -6.50
C ASP A 37 3.58 17.52 -5.30
N ARG A 38 4.38 16.44 -5.26
CA ARG A 38 5.43 16.23 -4.26
C ARG A 38 6.61 15.47 -4.87
N ALA A 39 7.83 15.87 -4.49
CA ALA A 39 9.02 15.13 -4.87
C ALA A 39 9.01 13.70 -4.30
N THR A 40 8.50 13.54 -3.08
CA THR A 40 8.34 12.24 -2.41
C THR A 40 7.02 12.16 -1.66
N GLN A 41 6.46 10.96 -1.60
CA GLN A 41 5.31 10.63 -0.77
C GLN A 41 5.57 9.33 -0.02
N PHE A 42 5.71 9.45 1.29
CA PHE A 42 5.85 8.33 2.21
C PHE A 42 4.50 7.98 2.84
N LEU A 43 4.16 6.69 2.91
CA LEU A 43 2.94 6.18 3.53
C LEU A 43 3.25 4.92 4.32
N PHE A 44 2.47 4.67 5.37
CA PHE A 44 2.49 3.42 6.09
C PHE A 44 1.08 2.89 6.27
N ALA A 45 0.96 1.57 6.23
CA ALA A 45 -0.27 0.87 6.52
C ALA A 45 0.04 -0.43 7.26
N GLY A 46 -0.86 -0.82 8.15
CA GLY A 46 -0.75 -2.06 8.88
C GLY A 46 -1.49 -2.01 10.20
N ARG A 47 -1.61 -3.18 10.80
CA ARG A 47 -2.16 -3.34 12.14
C ARG A 47 -1.05 -3.13 13.18
N ARG A 48 -1.43 -2.65 14.37
CA ARG A 48 -0.57 -2.78 15.55
C ARG A 48 -0.64 -4.24 16.00
N SER A 49 0.50 -4.87 16.25
CA SER A 49 0.52 -6.19 16.87
C SER A 49 0.18 -6.05 18.36
N SER A 50 -0.73 -6.91 18.83
CA SER A 50 -0.98 -7.16 20.25
C SER A 50 -0.38 -8.49 20.65
N ASP A 51 -0.16 -8.71 21.94
CA ASP A 51 0.23 -10.01 22.51
C ASP A 51 -0.76 -11.12 22.04
N PRO A 52 -0.32 -12.27 21.48
CA PRO A 52 1.04 -12.85 21.46
C PRO A 52 1.99 -12.38 20.33
N GLY A 53 1.56 -11.50 19.42
CA GLY A 53 2.37 -11.06 18.29
C GLY A 53 1.60 -10.97 16.98
N TRP A 54 2.32 -11.04 15.86
CA TRP A 54 1.72 -11.23 14.55
C TRP A 54 1.44 -12.72 14.33
N PRO A 55 0.27 -13.10 13.81
CA PRO A 55 -0.01 -14.51 13.52
C PRO A 55 0.98 -15.14 12.54
N THR A 56 1.28 -16.42 12.73
CA THR A 56 2.01 -17.24 11.77
C THR A 56 1.28 -17.27 10.42
N GLY A 57 2.04 -17.39 9.34
CA GLY A 57 1.52 -17.61 7.99
C GLY A 57 1.94 -16.53 6.97
N HIS A 58 1.20 -16.52 5.86
CA HIS A 58 1.54 -15.74 4.67
C HIS A 58 0.99 -14.32 4.70
N TYR A 59 1.87 -13.34 4.49
CA TYR A 59 1.53 -11.93 4.35
C TYR A 59 1.91 -11.46 2.95
N SER A 60 1.00 -10.76 2.28
CA SER A 60 1.30 -10.11 1.00
C SER A 60 0.86 -8.66 1.00
N ARG A 61 1.65 -7.82 0.34
CA ARG A 61 1.39 -6.39 0.25
C ARG A 61 1.69 -5.87 -1.14
N VAL A 62 0.80 -4.99 -1.61
CA VAL A 62 0.89 -4.34 -2.91
C VAL A 62 0.56 -2.87 -2.71
N ALA A 63 1.46 -1.99 -3.12
CA ALA A 63 1.19 -0.56 -3.25
C ALA A 63 1.28 -0.19 -4.72
N GLN A 64 0.28 0.50 -5.24
CA GLN A 64 0.26 0.99 -6.61
C GLN A 64 0.14 2.50 -6.59
N LEU A 65 0.96 3.18 -7.37
CA LEU A 65 0.74 4.57 -7.74
C LEU A 65 -0.04 4.57 -9.06
N LEU A 66 -1.19 5.22 -9.08
CA LEU A 66 -2.04 5.38 -10.24
C LEU A 66 -2.09 6.85 -10.63
N ARG A 67 -2.09 7.11 -11.93
CA ARG A 67 -2.14 8.45 -12.50
C ARG A 67 -3.34 8.62 -13.42
N PRO A 68 -4.08 9.73 -13.34
CA PRO A 68 -5.11 10.04 -14.32
C PRO A 68 -4.52 10.18 -15.72
N SER A 69 -5.13 9.52 -16.69
CA SER A 69 -4.82 9.62 -18.11
C SER A 69 -6.14 9.67 -18.89
N GLY A 70 -6.64 10.89 -19.12
CA GLY A 70 -7.97 11.09 -19.68
C GLY A 70 -9.07 10.71 -18.68
N SER A 71 -9.94 9.76 -19.06
CA SER A 71 -11.02 9.24 -18.20
C SER A 71 -10.63 8.00 -17.39
N GLU A 72 -9.38 7.55 -17.46
CA GLU A 72 -8.90 6.32 -16.84
C GLU A 72 -7.74 6.58 -15.87
N MET A 73 -7.55 5.64 -14.93
CA MET A 73 -6.38 5.61 -14.06
C MET A 73 -5.40 4.56 -14.57
N ILE A 74 -4.16 4.95 -14.84
CA ILE A 74 -3.10 4.02 -15.26
C ILE A 74 -2.14 3.75 -14.09
N VAL A 75 -1.64 2.53 -13.97
CA VAL A 75 -0.61 2.20 -12.98
C VAL A 75 0.74 2.72 -13.48
N VAL A 76 1.35 3.62 -12.72
CA VAL A 76 2.67 4.20 -13.04
C VAL A 76 3.81 3.55 -12.26
N ASP A 77 3.51 3.01 -11.08
CA ASP A 77 4.50 2.27 -10.28
C ASP A 77 3.80 1.21 -9.40
N THR A 78 4.51 0.16 -9.05
CA THR A 78 4.02 -0.91 -8.18
C THR A 78 5.15 -1.44 -7.29
N ILE A 79 4.90 -1.41 -5.97
CA ILE A 79 5.77 -1.98 -4.96
C ILE A 79 5.06 -3.20 -4.36
N THR A 80 5.66 -4.38 -4.49
CA THR A 80 5.16 -5.61 -3.90
C THR A 80 6.12 -6.16 -2.85
N ALA A 81 5.57 -6.88 -1.88
CA ALA A 81 6.39 -7.71 -1.02
C ALA A 81 5.56 -8.83 -0.37
N THR A 82 6.24 -9.90 -0.01
CA THR A 82 5.67 -11.04 0.69
C THR A 82 6.55 -11.40 1.86
N ILE A 83 5.95 -11.87 2.95
CA ILE A 83 6.63 -12.33 4.15
C ILE A 83 5.90 -13.57 4.65
N GLU A 84 6.66 -14.61 5.00
CA GLU A 84 6.16 -15.78 5.71
C GLU A 84 6.64 -15.68 7.16
N LEU A 85 5.71 -15.76 8.11
CA LEU A 85 6.05 -15.87 9.54
C LEU A 85 5.92 -17.34 9.97
N PRO A 86 6.91 -17.89 10.70
CA PRO A 86 6.90 -19.27 11.20
C PRO A 86 5.93 -19.50 12.36
#